data_AF-A0A2G8LFE1-F1
#
_entry.id   AF-A0A2G8LFE1-F1
#
_cell.length_a   1.000
_cell.length_b   1.000
_cell.length_c   1.000
_cell.angle_alpha   90.00
_cell.angle_beta   90.00
_cell.angle_gamma   90.00
#
_symmetry.space_group_name_H-M   'P 1'
#
loop_
_entity.id
_entity.type
_entity.pdbx_description
1 polymer ?
#
loop_
_entity_poly.entity_id
_entity_poly.type
_entity_poly.pdbx_seq_one_letter_code
_entity_poly.pdbx_strand_id
1 'polypeptide(L)'
;MDLDLVVFLNDCEYPFEDFMRDLDEHIELSDTYTNCTLNGTRLFFVAEGTLHVDLLPATNRLPRSELSQGRNPQDLQYKMTLAYILNSSNPFDEGYQQSPALSKTAVEFVKRKNEVFHCSTVTRLAKFWSKTVCVEGFHSGRSTIMEYIAIRSAEMEQNTGRENTLKAFRRFLTIVSNPEEMAIYWTEYYKIGDIKPRMKNSRPLLLDPTNPYNNILRGKNKSFMVEMAKFAQVSMDRLEEADCRARRGESVDLQSLFKPQPVWIQLPFYLRRRSQPKNFVVSVRDGGDLTMPKTVTKKSMEESDREIIENFCFLSQK
;
A
#
# COMPACT_ATOMS: atom_id res chain seq x y z
N MET A 1 6.67 5.16 8.73
CA MET A 1 5.46 4.37 9.02
C MET A 1 4.32 5.09 8.36
N ASP A 2 3.37 4.38 7.75
CA ASP A 2 2.25 5.01 7.03
C ASP A 2 0.97 4.75 7.82
N LEU A 3 0.14 5.78 8.01
CA LEU A 3 -1.11 5.75 8.78
C LEU A 3 -2.25 6.29 7.92
N ASP A 4 -3.24 5.45 7.62
CA ASP A 4 -4.48 5.89 6.98
C ASP A 4 -5.48 6.37 8.05
N LEU A 5 -5.89 7.64 7.98
CA LEU A 5 -6.91 8.23 8.84
C LEU A 5 -8.17 8.52 8.03
N VAL A 6 -9.26 7.80 8.32
CA VAL A 6 -10.56 8.04 7.68
C VAL A 6 -11.36 9.06 8.48
N VAL A 7 -11.77 10.14 7.82
CA VAL A 7 -12.57 11.22 8.42
C VAL A 7 -13.99 11.15 7.89
N PHE A 8 -14.94 10.86 8.76
CA PHE A 8 -16.37 10.77 8.40
C PHE A 8 -17.01 12.17 8.45
N LEU A 9 -17.42 12.67 7.30
CA LEU A 9 -17.97 14.01 7.10
C LEU A 9 -19.50 13.95 7.04
N ASN A 10 -20.16 14.79 7.83
CA ASN A 10 -21.62 14.95 7.76
C ASN A 10 -21.97 15.83 6.56
N ASP A 11 -23.08 15.51 5.90
CA ASP A 11 -23.71 16.38 4.89
C ASP A 11 -22.76 16.75 3.72
N CYS A 12 -21.73 15.92 3.48
CA CYS A 12 -20.72 16.11 2.45
C CYS A 12 -20.57 14.83 1.63
N GLU A 13 -20.54 14.94 0.31
CA GLU A 13 -20.42 13.81 -0.62
C GLU A 13 -19.15 13.91 -1.45
N TYR A 14 -18.70 12.75 -1.97
CA TYR A 14 -17.64 12.69 -2.96
C TYR A 14 -17.98 13.62 -4.15
N PRO A 15 -17.03 14.42 -4.70
CA PRO A 15 -15.56 14.32 -4.58
C PRO A 15 -14.90 15.01 -3.39
N PHE A 16 -15.64 15.54 -2.40
CA PHE A 16 -15.09 16.22 -1.21
C PHE A 16 -14.17 17.43 -1.50
N GLU A 17 -14.28 18.06 -2.68
CA GLU A 17 -13.40 19.16 -3.11
C GLU A 17 -13.44 20.35 -2.15
N ASP A 18 -14.63 20.75 -1.70
CA ASP A 18 -14.79 21.86 -0.77
C ASP A 18 -14.12 21.58 0.58
N PHE A 19 -14.30 20.37 1.13
CA PHE A 19 -13.63 19.98 2.36
C PHE A 19 -12.11 20.02 2.23
N MET A 20 -11.58 19.54 1.10
CA MET A 20 -10.13 19.53 0.87
C MET A 20 -9.57 20.94 0.72
N ARG A 21 -10.29 21.85 0.05
CA ARG A 21 -9.92 23.26 -0.07
C ARG A 21 -9.92 23.95 1.30
N ASP A 22 -10.99 23.77 2.07
CA ASP A 22 -11.10 24.38 3.41
C ASP A 22 -10.00 23.85 4.35
N LEU A 23 -9.65 22.57 4.23
CA LEU A 23 -8.55 21.96 4.98
C LEU A 23 -7.19 22.56 4.58
N ASP A 24 -6.94 22.76 3.29
CA ASP A 24 -5.71 23.36 2.77
C ASP A 24 -5.54 24.80 3.28
N GLU A 25 -6.58 25.62 3.12
CA GLU A 25 -6.61 27.00 3.62
C GLU A 25 -6.38 27.05 5.14
N HIS A 26 -6.96 26.13 5.90
CA HIS A 26 -6.77 26.08 7.35
C HIS A 26 -5.33 25.69 7.75
N ILE A 27 -4.69 24.80 6.99
CA ILE A 27 -3.29 24.42 7.22
C ILE A 27 -2.36 25.59 6.90
N GLU A 28 -2.58 26.27 5.77
CA GLU A 28 -1.77 27.42 5.35
C GLU A 28 -1.87 28.61 6.33
N LEU A 29 -3.05 28.85 6.90
CA LEU A 29 -3.30 29.95 7.82
C LEU A 29 -2.93 29.67 9.28
N SER A 30 -2.58 28.43 9.62
CA SER A 30 -2.31 28.02 11.00
C SER A 30 -0.81 27.94 11.29
N ASP A 31 -0.37 28.75 12.26
CA ASP A 31 0.99 28.65 12.83
C ASP A 31 1.23 27.34 13.61
N THR A 32 0.20 26.52 13.78
CA THR A 32 0.26 25.24 14.52
C THR A 32 0.75 24.09 13.63
N TYR A 33 0.63 24.22 12.31
CA TYR A 33 0.85 23.15 11.33
C TYR A 33 2.11 23.38 10.48
N THR A 34 3.22 23.75 11.13
CA THR A 34 4.48 24.17 10.47
C THR A 34 5.21 23.05 9.71
N ASN A 35 4.89 21.79 9.96
CA ASN A 35 5.51 20.61 9.34
C ASN A 35 4.55 19.82 8.46
N CYS A 36 3.56 20.50 7.87
CA CYS A 36 2.46 19.87 7.15
C CYS A 36 2.54 20.20 5.66
N THR A 37 2.36 19.20 4.81
CA THR A 37 2.16 19.43 3.37
C THR A 37 0.93 18.66 2.91
N LEU A 38 -0.01 19.36 2.29
CA LEU A 38 -1.13 18.74 1.61
C LEU A 38 -0.74 18.44 0.15
N ASN A 39 -1.04 17.23 -0.33
CA ASN A 39 -0.90 16.87 -1.74
C ASN A 39 -2.14 16.11 -2.20
N GLY A 40 -3.11 16.85 -2.74
CA GLY A 40 -4.44 16.30 -3.02
C GLY A 40 -5.10 15.81 -1.74
N THR A 41 -5.57 14.57 -1.70
CA THR A 41 -6.21 13.97 -0.51
C THR A 41 -5.21 13.41 0.51
N ARG A 42 -3.97 13.89 0.56
CA ARG A 42 -2.94 13.37 1.48
C ARG A 42 -2.35 14.49 2.29
N LEU A 43 -2.43 14.35 3.61
CA LEU A 43 -1.90 15.32 4.54
C LEU A 43 -0.66 14.76 5.21
N PHE A 44 0.51 15.13 4.70
CA PHE A 44 1.78 14.72 5.27
C PHE A 44 2.11 15.59 6.48
N PHE A 45 2.30 14.99 7.65
CA PHE A 45 2.88 15.65 8.82
C PHE A 45 4.29 15.11 9.05
N VAL A 46 5.28 15.97 9.23
CA VAL A 46 6.60 15.58 9.75
C VAL A 46 6.62 15.85 11.25
N ALA A 47 5.95 15.01 12.02
CA ALA A 47 6.22 14.89 13.45
C ALA A 47 7.47 14.01 13.61
N GLU A 48 8.58 14.59 14.08
CA GLU A 48 9.85 13.87 14.34
C GLU A 48 10.35 12.97 13.18
N GLY A 49 10.12 13.36 11.93
CA GLY A 49 10.79 12.77 10.76
C GLY A 49 10.31 11.40 10.25
N THR A 50 9.27 10.77 10.81
CA THR A 50 9.05 9.31 10.55
C THR A 50 7.63 8.81 10.26
N LEU A 51 6.57 9.62 10.47
CA LEU A 51 5.18 9.18 10.28
C LEU A 51 4.52 9.87 9.08
N HIS A 52 4.16 9.12 8.05
CA HIS A 52 3.32 9.59 6.95
C HIS A 52 1.85 9.31 7.28
N VAL A 53 0.98 10.31 7.14
CA VAL A 53 -0.46 10.16 7.39
C VAL A 53 -1.22 10.41 6.08
N ASP A 54 -2.10 9.50 5.69
CA ASP A 54 -3.02 9.66 4.56
C ASP A 54 -4.41 9.97 5.11
N LEU A 55 -4.94 11.17 4.84
CA LEU A 55 -6.25 11.59 5.33
C LEU A 55 -7.32 11.31 4.27
N LEU A 56 -8.22 10.37 4.56
CA LEU A 56 -9.20 9.86 3.61
C LEU A 56 -10.61 10.33 4.02
N PRO A 57 -11.20 11.34 3.34
CA PRO A 57 -12.57 11.74 3.62
C PRO A 57 -13.55 10.63 3.22
N ALA A 58 -14.61 10.49 4.01
CA ALA A 58 -15.69 9.55 3.77
C ALA A 58 -17.03 10.20 4.15
N THR A 59 -18.09 9.96 3.36
CA THR A 59 -19.43 10.40 3.72
C THR A 59 -19.91 9.66 4.97
N ASN A 60 -20.25 10.40 6.03
CA ASN A 60 -21.02 9.86 7.13
C ASN A 60 -22.47 9.68 6.68
N ARG A 61 -22.93 8.43 6.56
CA ARG A 61 -24.29 8.12 6.12
C ARG A 61 -25.23 7.84 7.29
N LEU A 62 -24.77 7.95 8.53
CA LEU A 62 -25.59 7.68 9.70
C LEU A 62 -26.66 8.77 9.92
N PRO A 63 -27.96 8.42 9.94
CA PRO A 63 -29.01 9.35 10.31
C PRO A 63 -28.84 9.72 11.77
N ARG A 64 -28.93 11.02 12.08
CA ARG A 64 -28.86 11.51 13.47
C ARG A 64 -29.90 10.84 14.39
N SER A 65 -31.03 10.39 13.84
CA SER A 65 -32.12 9.71 14.57
C SER A 65 -31.87 8.23 14.89
N GLU A 66 -31.01 7.53 14.13
CA GLU A 66 -30.80 6.09 14.26
C GLU A 66 -29.78 5.73 15.36
N LEU A 67 -28.91 6.68 15.75
CA LEU A 67 -27.98 6.54 16.87
C LEU A 67 -28.71 6.36 18.22
N SER A 68 -29.92 6.91 18.34
CA SER A 68 -30.74 6.86 19.55
C SER A 68 -31.38 5.48 19.79
N GLN A 69 -31.38 4.58 18.80
CA GLN A 69 -32.04 3.28 18.86
C GLN A 69 -31.11 2.13 19.31
N GLY A 70 -29.89 2.44 19.79
CA GLY A 70 -28.94 1.42 20.28
C GLY A 70 -28.39 0.49 19.18
N ARG A 71 -28.61 0.82 17.90
CA ARG A 71 -28.03 0.06 16.78
C ARG A 71 -26.53 0.32 16.68
N ASN A 72 -25.77 -0.69 16.25
CA ASN A 72 -24.34 -0.55 16.03
C ASN A 72 -24.09 0.47 14.89
N PRO A 73 -23.44 1.62 15.18
CA PRO A 73 -23.19 2.65 14.16
C PRO A 73 -22.34 2.15 12.99
N GLN A 74 -21.42 1.21 13.23
CA GLN A 74 -20.61 0.64 12.15
C GLN A 74 -21.46 -0.17 11.17
N ASP A 75 -22.35 -1.03 11.68
CA ASP A 75 -23.21 -1.86 10.85
C ASP A 75 -24.19 -1.02 10.02
N LEU A 76 -24.69 0.08 10.60
CA LEU A 76 -25.53 1.02 9.90
C LEU A 76 -24.76 1.76 8.80
N GLN A 77 -23.58 2.30 9.10
CA GLN A 77 -22.73 2.97 8.11
C GLN A 77 -22.42 2.05 6.93
N TYR A 78 -22.08 0.80 7.23
CA TYR A 78 -21.84 -0.25 6.23
C TYR A 78 -23.06 -0.49 5.34
N LYS A 79 -24.22 -0.78 5.94
CA LYS A 79 -25.46 -1.06 5.21
C LYS A 79 -25.90 0.10 4.33
N MET A 80 -25.81 1.32 4.85
CA MET A 80 -26.23 2.52 4.12
C MET A 80 -25.29 2.86 2.98
N THR A 81 -23.99 2.68 3.18
CA THR A 81 -22.99 2.86 2.11
C THR A 81 -23.21 1.84 0.98
N LEU A 82 -23.44 0.56 1.28
CA LEU A 82 -23.73 -0.42 0.25
C LEU A 82 -25.07 -0.18 -0.46
N ALA A 83 -26.10 0.26 0.27
CA ALA A 83 -27.38 0.62 -0.34
C ALA A 83 -27.22 1.79 -1.32
N TYR A 84 -26.42 2.80 -0.96
CA TYR A 84 -26.08 3.91 -1.84
C TYR A 84 -25.35 3.42 -3.10
N ILE A 85 -24.29 2.60 -2.95
CA ILE A 85 -23.54 2.05 -4.08
C ILE A 85 -24.47 1.26 -5.02
N LEU A 86 -25.32 0.38 -4.48
CA LEU A 86 -26.22 -0.45 -5.25
C LEU A 86 -27.25 0.37 -6.05
N ASN A 87 -27.75 1.46 -5.47
CA ASN A 87 -28.77 2.32 -6.09
C ASN A 87 -28.19 3.37 -7.03
N SER A 88 -26.87 3.50 -7.10
CA SER A 88 -26.21 4.42 -8.02
C SER A 88 -26.34 3.99 -9.49
N SER A 89 -26.17 4.93 -10.40
CA SER A 89 -26.15 4.66 -11.85
C SER A 89 -24.95 3.81 -12.28
N ASN A 90 -23.84 3.90 -11.53
CA ASN A 90 -22.64 3.10 -11.76
C ASN A 90 -22.07 2.56 -10.43
N PRO A 91 -22.59 1.41 -9.95
CA PRO A 91 -22.17 0.82 -8.68
C PRO A 91 -20.68 0.47 -8.61
N PHE A 92 -19.99 0.37 -9.73
CA PHE A 92 -18.59 -0.03 -9.75
C PHE A 92 -17.69 1.17 -9.50
N ASP A 93 -17.98 2.31 -10.12
CA ASP A 93 -17.23 3.54 -9.83
C ASP A 93 -17.50 4.02 -8.41
N GLU A 94 -18.77 4.00 -8.00
CA GLU A 94 -19.15 4.30 -6.62
C GLU A 94 -18.57 3.29 -5.62
N GLY A 95 -18.53 2.01 -5.97
CA GLY A 95 -17.90 1.00 -5.12
C GLY A 95 -16.44 1.35 -4.79
N TYR A 96 -15.69 1.89 -5.75
CA TYR A 96 -14.34 2.37 -5.48
C TYR A 96 -14.32 3.68 -4.68
N GLN A 97 -15.09 4.69 -5.11
CA GLN A 97 -15.11 6.01 -4.48
C GLN A 97 -15.57 5.96 -3.01
N GLN A 98 -16.49 5.08 -2.69
CA GLN A 98 -17.04 4.89 -1.35
C GLN A 98 -16.20 3.92 -0.48
N SER A 99 -15.06 3.41 -0.95
CA SER A 99 -14.22 2.49 -0.17
C SER A 99 -13.79 3.02 1.21
N PRO A 100 -13.39 4.32 1.36
CA PRO A 100 -13.06 4.86 2.67
C PRO A 100 -14.21 4.74 3.69
N ALA A 101 -15.46 4.89 3.25
CA ALA A 101 -16.64 4.78 4.11
C ALA A 101 -16.89 3.35 4.65
N LEU A 102 -16.25 2.34 4.06
CA LEU A 102 -16.32 0.93 4.47
C LEU A 102 -15.08 0.47 5.29
N SER A 103 -14.11 1.36 5.49
CA SER A 103 -12.81 1.08 6.12
C SER A 103 -12.90 0.40 7.48
N LYS A 104 -13.82 0.85 8.35
CA LYS A 104 -13.99 0.28 9.69
C LYS A 104 -14.34 -1.21 9.63
N THR A 105 -15.26 -1.58 8.73
CA THR A 105 -15.66 -2.96 8.49
C THR A 105 -14.53 -3.75 7.83
N ALA A 106 -13.76 -3.15 6.91
CA ALA A 106 -12.61 -3.80 6.29
C ALA A 106 -11.49 -4.09 7.31
N VAL A 107 -11.24 -3.19 8.26
CA VAL A 107 -10.32 -3.41 9.38
C VAL A 107 -10.80 -4.54 10.29
N GLU A 108 -12.10 -4.57 10.60
CA GLU A 108 -12.68 -5.65 11.38
C GLU A 108 -12.56 -7.01 10.69
N PHE A 109 -12.77 -7.07 9.37
CA PHE A 109 -12.53 -8.28 8.58
C PHE A 109 -11.08 -8.78 8.79
N VAL A 110 -10.07 -7.92 8.60
CA VAL A 110 -8.66 -8.32 8.76
C VAL A 110 -8.38 -8.80 10.18
N LYS A 111 -8.91 -8.12 11.20
CA LYS A 111 -8.76 -8.53 12.62
C LYS A 111 -9.32 -9.93 12.85
N ARG A 112 -10.57 -10.18 12.44
CA ARG A 112 -11.22 -11.48 12.58
C ARG A 112 -10.47 -12.58 11.82
N LYS A 113 -10.00 -12.29 10.60
CA LYS A 113 -9.19 -13.24 9.83
C LYS A 113 -7.87 -13.57 10.53
N ASN A 114 -7.22 -12.59 11.15
CA ASN A 114 -6.02 -12.85 11.92
C ASN A 114 -6.28 -13.65 13.21
N GLU A 115 -7.41 -13.41 13.88
CA GLU A 115 -7.81 -14.19 15.07
C GLU A 115 -8.06 -15.66 14.72
N VAL A 116 -8.72 -15.93 13.59
CA VAL A 116 -9.06 -17.28 13.15
C VAL A 116 -7.88 -17.99 12.49
N PHE A 117 -7.16 -17.30 11.59
CA PHE A 117 -6.15 -17.90 10.71
C PHE A 117 -4.70 -17.58 11.07
N HIS A 118 -4.46 -16.84 12.16
CA HIS A 118 -3.12 -16.43 12.62
C HIS A 118 -2.23 -15.85 11.50
N CYS A 119 -2.84 -15.16 10.54
CA CYS A 119 -2.20 -14.80 9.28
C CYS A 119 -1.27 -13.58 9.36
N SER A 120 -1.15 -12.91 10.52
CA SER A 120 -0.33 -11.69 10.66
C SER A 120 1.11 -11.86 10.20
N THR A 121 1.74 -12.99 10.49
CA THR A 121 3.14 -13.25 10.11
C THR A 121 3.29 -13.33 8.59
N VAL A 122 2.46 -14.11 7.89
CA VAL A 122 2.52 -14.22 6.43
C VAL A 122 2.10 -12.91 5.74
N THR A 123 1.13 -12.18 6.29
CA THR A 123 0.75 -10.85 5.80
C THR A 123 1.89 -9.84 5.90
N ARG A 124 2.60 -9.80 7.04
CA ARG A 124 3.80 -8.96 7.19
C ARG A 124 4.89 -9.35 6.21
N LEU A 125 5.09 -10.65 6.02
CA LEU A 125 6.08 -11.18 5.08
C LEU A 125 5.75 -10.82 3.62
N ALA A 126 4.48 -10.93 3.21
CA ALA A 126 4.00 -10.54 1.89
C ALA A 126 4.16 -9.03 1.65
N LYS A 127 3.80 -8.20 2.63
CA LYS A 127 4.03 -6.75 2.57
C LYS A 127 5.52 -6.42 2.46
N PHE A 128 6.36 -7.07 3.27
CA PHE A 128 7.81 -6.89 3.22
C PHE A 128 8.41 -7.32 1.88
N TRP A 129 8.06 -8.51 1.39
CA TRP A 129 8.45 -8.97 0.05
C TRP A 129 8.06 -7.97 -1.03
N SER A 130 6.83 -7.43 -0.98
CA SER A 130 6.43 -6.43 -1.97
C SER A 130 7.33 -5.19 -1.92
N LYS A 131 7.81 -4.77 -0.75
CA LYS A 131 8.75 -3.63 -0.64
C LYS A 131 10.13 -3.93 -1.24
N THR A 132 10.53 -5.19 -1.36
CA THR A 132 11.79 -5.57 -2.03
C THR A 132 11.64 -5.68 -3.54
N VAL A 133 10.41 -5.61 -4.05
CA VAL A 133 10.12 -5.60 -5.49
C VAL A 133 9.90 -4.16 -5.97
N CYS A 134 10.79 -3.72 -6.86
CA CYS A 134 10.71 -2.46 -7.57
C CYS A 134 9.80 -2.63 -8.79
N VAL A 135 8.67 -1.92 -8.78
CA VAL A 135 7.74 -1.80 -9.91
C VAL A 135 7.63 -0.33 -10.29
N GLU A 136 7.41 -0.04 -11.56
CA GLU A 136 7.29 1.35 -12.01
C GLU A 136 5.94 1.96 -11.58
N GLY A 137 5.98 3.20 -11.10
CA GLY A 137 4.79 3.99 -10.78
C GLY A 137 4.20 3.79 -9.38
N PHE A 138 3.20 4.63 -9.08
CA PHE A 138 2.47 4.57 -7.82
C PHE A 138 1.25 3.64 -7.94
N HIS A 139 1.17 2.65 -7.04
CA HIS A 139 0.09 1.65 -7.01
C HIS A 139 -0.71 1.76 -5.72
N SER A 140 -1.87 2.41 -5.81
CA SER A 140 -2.78 2.60 -4.67
C SER A 140 -3.25 1.24 -4.13
N GLY A 141 -3.15 1.06 -2.81
CA GLY A 141 -3.60 -0.17 -2.16
C GLY A 141 -2.64 -1.35 -2.29
N ARG A 142 -1.38 -1.14 -2.72
CA ARG A 142 -0.35 -2.20 -2.80
C ARG A 142 -0.31 -3.06 -1.53
N SER A 143 -0.22 -2.44 -0.36
CA SER A 143 -0.19 -3.14 0.93
C SER A 143 -1.46 -3.97 1.18
N THR A 144 -2.63 -3.42 0.85
CA THR A 144 -3.93 -4.10 1.01
C THR A 144 -4.07 -5.29 0.06
N ILE A 145 -3.62 -5.15 -1.20
CA ILE A 145 -3.61 -6.25 -2.16
C ILE A 145 -2.78 -7.42 -1.62
N MET A 146 -1.55 -7.14 -1.16
CA MET A 146 -0.67 -8.18 -0.61
C MET A 146 -1.27 -8.83 0.65
N GLU A 147 -1.89 -8.03 1.51
CA GLU A 147 -2.57 -8.50 2.72
C GLU A 147 -3.68 -9.49 2.42
N TYR A 148 -4.58 -9.15 1.48
CA TYR A 148 -5.72 -9.99 1.16
C TYR A 148 -5.29 -11.29 0.47
N ILE A 149 -4.30 -11.25 -0.41
CA ILE A 149 -3.74 -12.48 -1.01
C ILE A 149 -3.06 -13.34 0.07
N ALA A 150 -2.35 -12.74 1.02
CA ALA A 150 -1.71 -13.46 2.13
C ALA A 150 -2.73 -14.08 3.10
N ILE A 151 -3.80 -13.35 3.44
CA ILE A 151 -4.94 -13.88 4.21
C ILE A 151 -5.52 -15.10 3.50
N ARG A 152 -5.83 -14.97 2.21
CA ARG A 152 -6.39 -16.09 1.42
C ARG A 152 -5.44 -17.30 1.40
N SER A 153 -4.15 -17.05 1.32
CA SER A 153 -3.13 -18.10 1.34
C SER A 153 -3.07 -18.82 2.68
N ALA A 154 -3.15 -18.10 3.79
CA ALA A 154 -3.22 -18.68 5.13
C ALA A 154 -4.49 -19.51 5.33
N GLU A 155 -5.65 -19.00 4.90
CA GLU A 155 -6.92 -19.73 4.94
C GLU A 155 -6.84 -21.07 4.21
N MET A 156 -6.30 -21.07 2.99
CA MET A 156 -6.18 -22.27 2.18
C MET A 156 -5.28 -23.32 2.83
N GLU A 157 -4.17 -22.91 3.46
CA GLU A 157 -3.24 -23.85 4.10
C GLU A 157 -3.77 -24.35 5.45
N GLN A 158 -4.43 -23.53 6.26
CA GLN A 158 -5.01 -24.00 7.52
C GLN A 158 -6.14 -25.02 7.31
N ASN A 159 -6.92 -24.88 6.24
CA ASN A 159 -7.92 -25.89 5.86
C ASN A 159 -7.30 -27.25 5.50
N THR A 160 -5.97 -27.33 5.32
CA THR A 160 -5.21 -28.59 5.15
C THR A 160 -4.65 -29.18 6.45
N GLY A 161 -4.94 -28.56 7.60
CA GLY A 161 -4.73 -29.13 8.93
C GLY A 161 -3.42 -28.78 9.65
N ARG A 162 -2.62 -27.82 9.14
CA ARG A 162 -1.41 -27.30 9.84
C ARG A 162 -1.16 -25.83 9.53
N GLU A 163 -0.99 -25.02 10.58
CA GLU A 163 -0.42 -23.68 10.44
C GLU A 163 1.05 -23.80 10.02
N ASN A 164 1.38 -23.25 8.86
CA ASN A 164 2.75 -23.22 8.36
C ASN A 164 2.96 -21.95 7.52
N THR A 165 3.63 -20.96 8.11
CA THR A 165 3.95 -19.67 7.47
C THR A 165 4.69 -19.85 6.15
N LEU A 166 5.60 -20.83 6.04
CA LEU A 166 6.37 -21.08 4.82
C LEU A 166 5.46 -21.59 3.69
N LYS A 167 4.56 -22.54 3.99
CA LYS A 167 3.57 -23.02 3.03
C LYS A 167 2.58 -21.93 2.62
N ALA A 168 2.11 -21.13 3.58
CA ALA A 168 1.24 -19.99 3.30
C ALA A 168 1.94 -18.94 2.43
N PHE A 169 3.22 -18.67 2.67
CA PHE A 169 4.00 -17.77 1.83
C PHE A 169 4.26 -18.32 0.43
N ARG A 170 4.56 -19.64 0.31
CA ARG A 170 4.64 -20.32 -0.98
C ARG A 170 3.33 -20.21 -1.75
N ARG A 171 2.20 -20.47 -1.09
CA ARG A 171 0.86 -20.31 -1.66
C ARG A 171 0.61 -18.88 -2.12
N PHE A 172 1.01 -17.89 -1.32
CA PHE A 172 0.94 -16.47 -1.68
C PHE A 172 1.70 -16.20 -2.98
N LEU A 173 2.95 -16.64 -3.10
CA LEU A 173 3.75 -16.46 -4.31
C LEU A 173 3.13 -17.18 -5.52
N THR A 174 2.61 -18.40 -5.34
CA THR A 174 1.87 -19.13 -6.39
C THR A 174 0.64 -18.38 -6.87
N ILE A 175 -0.11 -17.72 -5.99
CA ILE A 175 -1.26 -16.92 -6.40
C ILE A 175 -0.80 -15.68 -7.16
N VAL A 176 0.23 -14.97 -6.67
CA VAL A 176 0.74 -13.75 -7.32
C VAL A 176 1.36 -14.05 -8.68
N SER A 177 1.98 -15.22 -8.86
CA SER A 177 2.59 -15.63 -10.14
C SER A 177 1.57 -16.00 -11.23
N ASN A 178 0.29 -16.23 -10.87
CA ASN A 178 -0.76 -16.68 -11.80
C ASN A 178 -1.98 -15.72 -11.77
N PRO A 179 -1.83 -14.44 -12.14
CA PRO A 179 -2.90 -13.44 -12.05
C PRO A 179 -4.11 -13.75 -12.96
N GLU A 180 -3.92 -14.48 -14.05
CA GLU A 180 -4.98 -14.94 -14.95
C GLU A 180 -5.90 -15.99 -14.31
N GLU A 181 -5.42 -16.78 -13.37
CA GLU A 181 -6.22 -17.75 -12.62
C GLU A 181 -6.80 -17.16 -11.33
N MET A 182 -6.24 -16.05 -10.84
CA MET A 182 -6.58 -15.48 -9.53
C MET A 182 -8.05 -15.02 -9.43
N ALA A 183 -8.78 -15.69 -8.54
CA ALA A 183 -10.17 -15.40 -8.21
C ALA A 183 -10.40 -15.42 -6.69
N ILE A 184 -10.26 -14.25 -6.07
CA ILE A 184 -10.36 -14.09 -4.62
C ILE A 184 -11.53 -13.17 -4.29
N TYR A 185 -12.41 -13.69 -3.45
CA TYR A 185 -13.50 -12.96 -2.81
C TYR A 185 -13.89 -13.72 -1.56
N TRP A 186 -14.61 -13.05 -0.68
CA TRP A 186 -15.21 -13.67 0.49
C TRP A 186 -16.71 -13.37 0.55
N THR A 187 -17.42 -13.98 1.51
CA THR A 187 -18.88 -13.90 1.59
C THR A 187 -19.40 -13.70 3.02
N GLU A 188 -18.57 -13.21 3.94
CA GLU A 188 -18.98 -12.90 5.32
C GLU A 188 -19.82 -11.63 5.38
N TYR A 189 -19.56 -10.66 4.51
CA TYR A 189 -20.21 -9.35 4.52
C TYR A 189 -21.22 -9.15 3.37
N TYR A 190 -21.14 -9.96 2.32
CA TYR A 190 -22.07 -10.00 1.19
C TYR A 190 -22.24 -11.43 0.68
N LYS A 191 -23.32 -11.69 -0.07
CA LYS A 191 -23.60 -13.01 -0.64
C LYS A 191 -22.99 -13.16 -2.03
N ILE A 192 -22.79 -14.41 -2.46
CA ILE A 192 -22.37 -14.72 -3.84
C ILE A 192 -23.33 -14.11 -4.88
N GLY A 193 -24.62 -13.99 -4.56
CA GLY A 193 -25.63 -13.36 -5.41
C GLY A 193 -25.43 -11.86 -5.62
N ASP A 194 -24.74 -11.18 -4.71
CA ASP A 194 -24.49 -9.74 -4.79
C ASP A 194 -23.36 -9.41 -5.77
N ILE A 195 -22.47 -10.38 -6.01
CA ILE A 195 -21.36 -10.23 -6.96
C ILE A 195 -21.89 -10.33 -8.39
N LYS A 196 -21.78 -9.23 -9.14
CA LYS A 196 -22.26 -9.16 -10.53
C LYS A 196 -21.49 -10.14 -11.45
N PRO A 197 -22.14 -10.80 -12.43
CA PRO A 197 -21.50 -11.80 -13.29
C PRO A 197 -20.22 -11.30 -13.98
N ARG A 198 -20.23 -10.05 -14.45
CA ARG A 198 -19.06 -9.42 -15.08
C ARG A 198 -17.82 -9.37 -14.17
N MET A 199 -18.01 -9.24 -12.86
CA MET A 199 -16.92 -9.26 -11.88
C MET A 199 -16.40 -10.66 -11.64
N LYS A 200 -17.30 -11.64 -11.48
CA LYS A 200 -16.94 -13.06 -11.27
C LYS A 200 -16.06 -13.60 -12.39
N ASN A 201 -16.28 -13.12 -13.61
CA ASN A 201 -15.52 -13.52 -14.79
C ASN A 201 -14.27 -12.67 -15.04
N SER A 202 -14.06 -11.58 -14.31
CA SER A 202 -12.88 -10.73 -14.47
C SER A 202 -11.64 -11.43 -13.91
N ARG A 203 -10.49 -11.27 -14.58
CA ARG A 203 -9.19 -11.76 -14.09
C ARG A 203 -8.11 -10.69 -14.30
N PRO A 204 -7.23 -10.45 -13.31
CA PRO A 204 -7.30 -10.94 -11.94
C PRO A 204 -8.54 -10.41 -11.19
N LEU A 205 -9.10 -11.22 -10.29
CA LEU A 205 -10.18 -10.84 -9.39
C LEU A 205 -9.71 -10.89 -7.95
N LEU A 206 -9.74 -9.73 -7.29
CA LEU A 206 -9.62 -9.60 -5.85
C LEU A 206 -10.68 -8.59 -5.40
N LEU A 207 -11.81 -9.10 -4.95
CA LEU A 207 -12.86 -8.25 -4.40
C LEU A 207 -12.48 -7.79 -3.01
N ASP A 208 -12.78 -6.53 -2.71
CA ASP A 208 -12.84 -6.05 -1.34
C ASP A 208 -13.78 -6.98 -0.53
N PRO A 209 -13.35 -7.47 0.64
CA PRO A 209 -14.12 -8.40 1.46
C PRO A 209 -15.42 -7.80 2.02
N THR A 210 -15.54 -6.47 1.99
CA THR A 210 -16.70 -5.72 2.48
C THR A 210 -17.46 -5.00 1.35
N ASN A 211 -16.96 -5.07 0.11
CA ASN A 211 -17.59 -4.37 -1.01
C ASN A 211 -17.62 -5.22 -2.29
N PRO A 212 -18.76 -5.84 -2.64
CA PRO A 212 -18.86 -6.72 -3.81
C PRO A 212 -18.75 -5.97 -5.15
N TYR A 213 -18.72 -4.64 -5.14
CA TYR A 213 -18.63 -3.79 -6.33
C TYR A 213 -17.20 -3.29 -6.59
N ASN A 214 -16.26 -3.53 -5.68
CA ASN A 214 -14.88 -3.08 -5.80
C ASN A 214 -13.92 -4.26 -6.05
N ASN A 215 -13.56 -4.50 -7.32
CA ASN A 215 -12.37 -5.29 -7.64
C ASN A 215 -11.14 -4.39 -7.51
N ILE A 216 -10.34 -4.62 -6.48
CA ILE A 216 -9.15 -3.82 -6.14
C ILE A 216 -8.09 -3.92 -7.26
N LEU A 217 -8.16 -4.96 -8.09
CA LEU A 217 -7.22 -5.22 -9.19
C LEU A 217 -7.70 -4.74 -10.57
N ARG A 218 -8.63 -3.79 -10.61
CA ARG A 218 -9.04 -3.12 -11.85
C ARG A 218 -8.03 -2.04 -12.29
N GLY A 219 -8.10 -1.63 -13.55
CA GLY A 219 -7.32 -0.51 -14.08
C GLY A 219 -5.81 -0.72 -13.93
N LYS A 220 -5.09 0.28 -13.38
CA LYS A 220 -3.62 0.22 -13.19
C LYS A 220 -3.17 -0.95 -12.31
N ASN A 221 -3.99 -1.35 -11.33
CA ASN A 221 -3.66 -2.47 -10.45
C ASN A 221 -3.67 -3.83 -11.18
N LYS A 222 -4.35 -3.93 -12.32
CA LYS A 222 -4.26 -5.11 -13.18
C LYS A 222 -2.86 -5.27 -13.77
N SER A 223 -2.32 -4.20 -14.35
CA SER A 223 -0.97 -4.18 -14.93
C SER A 223 0.09 -4.39 -13.85
N PHE A 224 -0.09 -3.78 -12.68
CA PHE A 224 0.75 -4.00 -11.50
C PHE A 224 0.87 -5.48 -11.14
N MET A 225 -0.24 -6.23 -11.09
CA MET A 225 -0.20 -7.65 -10.76
C MET A 225 0.51 -8.50 -11.80
N VAL A 226 0.41 -8.15 -13.09
CA VAL A 226 1.16 -8.82 -14.16
C VAL A 226 2.67 -8.60 -13.99
N GLU A 227 3.08 -7.42 -13.54
CA GLU A 227 4.48 -7.13 -13.25
C GLU A 227 4.96 -7.89 -11.99
N MET A 228 4.17 -7.87 -10.92
CA MET A 228 4.44 -8.61 -9.68
C MET A 228 4.56 -10.11 -9.92
N ALA A 229 3.81 -10.68 -10.87
CA ALA A 229 3.86 -12.10 -11.20
C ALA A 229 5.27 -12.57 -11.63
N LYS A 230 5.99 -11.74 -12.40
CA LYS A 230 7.37 -12.04 -12.83
C LYS A 230 8.32 -12.16 -11.64
N PHE A 231 8.18 -11.25 -10.68
CA PHE A 231 8.99 -11.24 -9.46
C PHE A 231 8.58 -12.32 -8.46
N ALA A 232 7.30 -12.70 -8.45
CA ALA A 232 6.83 -13.83 -7.67
C ALA A 232 7.45 -15.14 -8.16
N GLN A 233 7.60 -15.33 -9.48
CA GLN A 233 8.29 -16.49 -10.04
C GLN A 233 9.76 -16.55 -9.60
N VAL A 234 10.49 -15.43 -9.70
CA VAL A 234 11.89 -15.36 -9.23
C VAL A 234 11.99 -15.69 -7.73
N SER A 235 11.05 -15.20 -6.91
CA SER A 235 10.99 -15.55 -5.49
C SER A 235 10.65 -17.01 -5.24
N MET A 236 9.81 -17.63 -6.07
CA MET A 236 9.53 -19.07 -6.03
C MET A 236 10.79 -19.87 -6.33
N ASP A 237 11.53 -19.53 -7.39
CA ASP A 237 12.75 -20.24 -7.77
C ASP A 237 13.80 -20.17 -6.63
N ARG A 238 13.96 -18.99 -6.00
CA ARG A 238 14.84 -18.81 -4.82
C ARG A 238 14.39 -19.68 -3.64
N LEU A 239 13.08 -19.78 -3.43
CA LEU A 239 12.50 -20.58 -2.35
C LEU A 239 12.70 -22.08 -2.60
N GLU A 240 12.59 -22.54 -3.84
CA GLU A 240 12.85 -23.92 -4.24
C GLU A 240 14.33 -24.28 -4.08
N GLU A 241 15.24 -23.38 -4.50
CA GLU A 241 16.68 -23.57 -4.29
C GLU A 241 17.01 -23.70 -2.80
N ALA A 242 16.46 -22.81 -1.96
CA ALA A 242 16.64 -22.85 -0.51
C ALA A 242 16.13 -24.18 0.09
N ASP A 243 14.95 -24.66 -0.32
CA ASP A 243 14.41 -25.95 0.10
C ASP A 243 15.32 -27.12 -0.32
N CYS A 244 15.83 -27.11 -1.56
CA CYS A 244 16.73 -28.15 -2.06
C CYS A 244 18.05 -28.18 -1.29
N ARG A 245 18.59 -27.03 -0.89
CA ARG A 245 19.80 -26.93 -0.05
C ARG A 245 19.54 -27.42 1.36
N ALA A 246 18.43 -27.00 1.98
CA ALA A 246 18.03 -27.46 3.31
C ALA A 246 17.91 -28.99 3.38
N ARG A 247 17.30 -29.63 2.38
CA ARG A 247 17.18 -31.10 2.31
C ARG A 247 18.52 -31.83 2.19
N ARG A 248 19.54 -31.17 1.67
CA ARG A 248 20.93 -31.69 1.58
C ARG A 248 21.74 -31.44 2.86
N GLY A 249 21.16 -30.78 3.87
CA GLY A 249 21.86 -30.39 5.09
C GLY A 249 22.82 -29.20 4.88
N GLU A 250 22.67 -28.47 3.77
CA GLU A 250 23.49 -27.30 3.48
C GLU A 250 22.96 -26.06 4.23
N SER A 251 23.85 -25.12 4.52
CA SER A 251 23.45 -23.81 5.06
C SER A 251 22.56 -23.05 4.06
N VAL A 252 21.49 -22.44 4.54
CA VAL A 252 20.53 -21.66 3.75
C VAL A 252 20.52 -20.20 4.23
N ASP A 253 20.85 -19.28 3.32
CA ASP A 253 20.66 -17.85 3.56
C ASP A 253 19.23 -17.43 3.23
N LEU A 254 18.39 -17.31 4.25
CA LEU A 254 17.00 -16.87 4.08
C LEU A 254 16.87 -15.40 3.65
N GLN A 255 17.89 -14.56 3.87
CA GLN A 255 17.84 -13.16 3.42
C GLN A 255 17.91 -13.07 1.90
N SER A 256 18.57 -14.04 1.26
CA SER A 256 18.63 -14.13 -0.20
C SER A 256 17.26 -14.19 -0.88
N LEU A 257 16.24 -14.75 -0.21
CA LEU A 257 14.86 -14.81 -0.70
C LEU A 257 14.29 -13.42 -0.99
N PHE A 258 14.66 -12.44 -0.16
CA PHE A 258 14.14 -11.08 -0.19
C PHE A 258 15.09 -10.07 -0.83
N LYS A 259 16.16 -10.53 -1.51
CA LYS A 259 17.04 -9.64 -2.28
C LYS A 259 16.22 -8.78 -3.25
N PRO A 260 16.53 -7.47 -3.38
CA PRO A 260 15.81 -6.57 -4.25
C PRO A 260 15.59 -7.12 -5.66
N GLN A 261 14.43 -6.83 -6.23
CA GLN A 261 14.05 -7.29 -7.56
C GLN A 261 13.55 -6.11 -8.41
N PRO A 262 14.07 -5.91 -9.64
CA PRO A 262 15.20 -6.64 -10.20
C PRO A 262 16.51 -6.33 -9.44
N VAL A 263 17.50 -7.20 -9.56
CA VAL A 263 18.82 -6.96 -8.95
C VAL A 263 19.42 -5.72 -9.61
N TRP A 264 20.16 -4.89 -8.87
CA TRP A 264 20.73 -3.61 -9.35
C TRP A 264 21.41 -3.68 -10.73
N ILE A 265 22.09 -4.80 -11.04
CA ILE A 265 22.78 -5.04 -12.32
C ILE A 265 21.80 -5.17 -13.50
N GLN A 266 20.55 -5.56 -13.23
CA GLN A 266 19.49 -5.76 -14.22
C GLN A 266 18.59 -4.54 -14.40
N LEU A 267 18.74 -3.51 -13.56
CA LEU A 267 18.01 -2.25 -13.74
C LEU A 267 18.56 -1.53 -14.97
N PRO A 268 17.72 -1.20 -15.96
CA PRO A 268 18.14 -0.50 -17.16
C PRO A 268 18.32 0.98 -16.81
N PHE A 269 19.34 1.29 -16.00
CA PHE A 269 19.77 2.66 -15.80
C PHE A 269 20.47 3.12 -17.08
N TYR A 270 19.70 3.45 -18.11
CA TYR A 270 20.02 4.68 -18.81
C TYR A 270 19.75 5.79 -17.81
N LEU A 271 20.74 6.11 -16.98
CA LEU A 271 20.86 7.46 -16.48
C LEU A 271 20.88 8.32 -17.75
N ARG A 272 19.71 8.83 -18.18
CA ARG A 272 19.70 10.08 -18.92
C ARG A 272 20.60 10.94 -18.08
N ARG A 273 21.77 11.34 -18.60
CA ARG A 273 22.58 12.38 -17.99
C ARG A 273 21.56 13.46 -17.68
N ARG A 274 21.15 13.59 -16.41
CA ARG A 274 20.47 14.79 -15.97
C ARG A 274 21.52 15.82 -16.31
N SER A 275 21.18 16.68 -17.28
CA SER A 275 21.96 17.87 -17.58
C SER A 275 22.41 18.40 -16.24
N GLN A 276 23.73 18.43 -16.02
CA GLN A 276 24.28 18.96 -14.78
C GLN A 276 23.50 20.23 -14.48
N PRO A 277 22.87 20.33 -13.32
CA PRO A 277 22.07 21.49 -13.05
C PRO A 277 22.98 22.71 -13.14
N LYS A 278 22.74 23.53 -14.15
CA LYS A 278 23.42 24.80 -14.30
C LYS A 278 22.64 25.78 -13.42
N ASN A 279 23.31 26.29 -12.40
CA ASN A 279 22.94 27.48 -11.65
C ASN A 279 21.68 27.33 -10.76
N PHE A 280 21.79 26.60 -9.65
CA PHE A 280 20.93 26.91 -8.50
C PHE A 280 21.67 27.87 -7.58
N VAL A 281 21.03 28.96 -7.21
CA VAL A 281 21.43 29.80 -6.08
C VAL A 281 20.64 29.30 -4.88
N VAL A 282 21.32 28.71 -3.91
CA VAL A 282 20.72 28.35 -2.62
C VAL A 282 21.10 29.45 -1.64
N SER A 283 20.13 30.24 -1.18
CA SER A 283 20.33 31.23 -0.13
C SER A 283 19.72 30.72 1.17
N VAL A 284 20.48 30.74 2.25
CA VAL A 284 19.94 30.63 3.61
C VAL A 284 19.64 32.05 4.06
N ARG A 285 18.39 32.34 4.44
CA ARG A 285 18.02 33.63 5.06
C ARG A 285 18.56 33.62 6.49
N ASP A 286 19.72 34.23 6.69
CA ASP A 286 20.03 34.90 7.95
C ASP A 286 20.24 36.38 7.64
N GLY A 287 19.54 37.23 8.38
CA GLY A 287 19.46 38.66 8.11
C GLY A 287 20.83 39.34 8.11
N GLY A 288 21.14 40.02 7.00
CA GLY A 288 22.34 40.86 6.85
C GLY A 288 23.07 40.57 5.53
N ASP A 289 23.01 41.55 4.61
CA ASP A 289 23.71 41.66 3.32
C ASP A 289 23.98 40.38 2.50
N LEU A 290 23.30 40.31 1.34
CA LEU A 290 23.51 39.30 0.29
C LEU A 290 24.98 39.25 -0.15
N THR A 291 25.73 38.30 0.41
CA THR A 291 27.05 37.94 -0.10
C THR A 291 26.91 36.69 -0.96
N MET A 292 27.43 36.77 -2.19
CA MET A 292 27.57 35.62 -3.09
C MET A 292 28.28 34.47 -2.36
N PRO A 293 27.78 33.22 -2.41
CA PRO A 293 28.51 32.09 -1.87
C PRO A 293 29.84 31.98 -2.61
N LYS A 294 30.95 32.01 -1.87
CA LYS A 294 32.27 31.77 -2.45
C LYS A 294 32.27 30.38 -3.08
N THR A 295 32.50 30.31 -4.39
CA THR A 295 32.74 29.04 -5.09
C THR A 295 33.98 28.40 -4.47
N VAL A 296 33.80 27.32 -3.71
CA VAL A 296 34.93 26.50 -3.24
C VAL A 296 35.40 25.67 -4.43
N THR A 297 36.28 26.25 -5.24
CA THR A 297 37.10 25.46 -6.18
C THR A 297 38.03 24.59 -5.36
N LYS A 298 37.79 23.26 -5.40
CA LYS A 298 38.70 22.17 -4.99
C LYS A 298 39.76 22.59 -3.97
N LYS A 299 39.36 22.74 -2.71
CA LYS A 299 40.28 22.48 -1.59
C LYS A 299 40.11 21.02 -1.19
N SER A 300 41.22 20.36 -0.89
CA SER A 300 41.31 18.94 -0.52
C SER A 300 40.18 18.54 0.43
N MET A 301 39.36 17.57 0.01
CA MET A 301 38.41 16.88 0.88
C MET A 301 39.15 16.39 2.13
N GLU A 302 38.60 16.68 3.30
CA GLU A 302 39.09 16.10 4.54
C GLU A 302 38.77 14.59 4.59
N GLU A 303 39.56 13.87 5.37
CA GLU A 303 39.50 12.40 5.45
C GLU A 303 38.15 11.88 6.00
N SER A 304 37.46 12.71 6.79
CA SER A 304 36.09 12.49 7.27
C SER A 304 35.04 12.48 6.15
N ASP A 305 35.22 13.31 5.11
CA ASP A 305 34.31 13.35 3.95
C ASP A 305 34.49 12.12 3.05
N ARG A 306 35.69 11.53 3.03
CA ARG A 306 35.93 10.24 2.34
C ARG A 306 35.24 9.09 3.05
N GLU A 307 35.27 9.07 4.38
CA GLU A 307 34.66 8.00 5.18
C GLU A 307 33.13 7.97 5.03
N ILE A 308 32.49 9.13 4.90
CA ILE A 308 31.05 9.24 4.63
C ILE A 308 30.70 8.70 3.24
N ILE A 309 31.51 9.03 2.22
CA ILE A 309 31.29 8.59 0.84
C ILE A 309 31.57 7.10 0.67
N GLU A 310 32.63 6.55 1.28
CA GLU A 310 32.94 5.12 1.21
C GLU A 310 31.87 4.27 1.92
N ASN A 311 31.35 4.75 3.05
CA ASN A 311 30.28 4.06 3.78
C ASN A 311 28.91 4.14 3.09
N PHE A 312 28.62 5.21 2.34
CA PHE A 312 27.34 5.34 1.62
C PHE A 312 27.36 4.79 0.19
N CYS A 313 28.51 4.73 -0.48
CA CYS A 313 28.57 4.38 -1.91
C CYS A 313 29.15 2.99 -2.22
N PHE A 314 29.86 2.32 -1.30
CA PHE A 314 30.57 1.08 -1.63
C PHE A 314 30.42 -0.10 -0.66
N LEU A 315 29.34 -0.16 0.14
CA LEU A 315 29.01 -1.39 0.88
C LEU A 315 28.25 -2.40 0.01
N SER A 316 28.91 -2.92 -1.03
CA SER A 316 28.55 -4.15 -1.74
C SER A 316 29.74 -4.74 -2.52
N GLN A 317 30.93 -4.84 -1.93
CA GLN A 317 31.93 -5.83 -2.35
C GLN A 317 32.75 -6.29 -1.14
N LYS A 318 32.30 -7.38 -0.52
CA LYS A 318 33.13 -8.55 -0.18
C LYS A 318 32.22 -9.75 0.08
#